data_AF-A0A0D0C8E6-F1
#
_entry.id   AF-A0A0D0C8E6-F1
#
_cell.length_a   1.000
_cell.length_b   1.000
_cell.length_c   1.000
_cell.angle_alpha   90.00
_cell.angle_beta   90.00
_cell.angle_gamma   90.00
#
_symmetry.space_group_name_H-M   'P 1'
#
loop_
_entity.id
_entity.type
_entity.pdbx_description
1 polymer ?
#
loop_
_entity_poly.entity_id
_entity_poly.type
_entity_poly.pdbx_seq_one_letter_code
_entity_poly.pdbx_strand_id
1 'polypeptide(L)'
;SWPTVFEVMESIVNRAMPWHQESGGCPGAYDCLLNLGNCQEARFDIADCGASLSYMPGSVIYLTGMVLMHSIKEWGAGWERAVITHFTKDAVQDRLGVPCSKLPTFQQYLT
;
A
#
# COMPACT_ATOMS: atom_id res chain seq x y z
N SER A 1 -0.54 19.39 2.81
CA SER A 1 -1.35 18.29 3.38
C SER A 1 -1.57 17.27 2.28
N TRP A 2 -1.47 15.98 2.56
CA TRP A 2 -1.96 14.96 1.62
C TRP A 2 -3.48 15.04 1.62
N PRO A 3 -4.17 15.19 0.48
CA PRO A 3 -5.63 15.24 0.45
C PRO A 3 -6.17 13.80 0.55
N THR A 4 -5.95 13.14 1.68
CA THR A 4 -6.53 11.84 2.06
C THR A 4 -7.99 12.05 2.45
N VAL A 5 -8.85 12.49 1.53
CA VAL A 5 -10.21 12.86 1.94
C VAL A 5 -11.06 11.63 2.28
N PHE A 6 -10.76 10.43 1.76
CA PHE A 6 -11.51 9.21 2.11
C PHE A 6 -10.63 7.96 1.99
N GLU A 7 -9.88 7.64 3.03
CA GLU A 7 -9.05 6.43 3.07
C GLU A 7 -9.47 5.51 4.21
N VAL A 8 -9.69 4.25 3.85
CA VAL A 8 -9.76 3.16 4.82
C VAL A 8 -8.38 3.04 5.43
N MET A 9 -8.33 3.02 6.77
CA MET A 9 -7.12 2.66 7.51
C MET A 9 -7.30 1.24 8.02
N GLU A 10 -6.34 0.37 7.73
CA GLU A 10 -6.30 -0.98 8.27
C GLU A 10 -4.95 -1.24 8.95
N SER A 11 -5.01 -2.04 10.02
CA SER A 11 -3.83 -2.56 10.72
C SER A 11 -3.69 -4.04 10.43
N ILE A 12 -2.54 -4.44 9.90
CA ILE A 12 -2.22 -5.82 9.56
C ILE A 12 -1.09 -6.27 10.47
N VAL A 13 -1.38 -7.20 11.39
CA VAL A 13 -0.41 -7.70 12.37
C VAL A 13 -0.12 -9.17 12.13
N ASN A 14 1.16 -9.52 12.04
CA ASN A 14 1.68 -10.89 11.92
C ASN A 14 0.98 -11.74 10.85
N ARG A 15 0.52 -11.09 9.79
CA ARG A 15 -0.14 -11.73 8.66
C ARG A 15 0.78 -11.69 7.45
N ALA A 16 1.05 -12.89 6.91
CA ALA A 16 1.63 -13.03 5.58
C ALA A 16 0.61 -12.60 4.52
N MET A 17 1.07 -11.85 3.54
CA MET A 17 0.28 -11.41 2.40
C MET A 17 0.81 -12.17 1.18
N PRO A 18 0.17 -13.29 0.77
CA PRO A 18 0.56 -14.00 -0.44
C PRO A 18 0.35 -13.09 -1.67
N TRP A 19 0.77 -13.53 -2.85
CA TRP A 19 0.57 -12.78 -4.08
C TRP A 19 -0.89 -12.39 -4.27
N HIS A 20 -1.14 -11.08 -4.38
CA HIS A 20 -2.47 -10.52 -4.60
C HIS A 20 -2.39 -9.17 -5.31
N GLN A 21 -3.55 -8.77 -5.82
CA GLN A 21 -3.89 -7.39 -6.15
C GLN A 21 -5.09 -7.00 -5.30
N GLU A 22 -5.20 -5.74 -4.96
CA GLU A 22 -6.33 -5.23 -4.20
C GLU A 22 -7.60 -5.20 -5.05
N SER A 23 -8.72 -5.56 -4.43
CA SER A 23 -10.04 -5.52 -5.07
C SER A 23 -10.85 -4.31 -4.59
N GLY A 24 -11.57 -3.66 -5.51
CA GLY A 24 -12.48 -2.58 -5.17
C GLY A 24 -11.80 -1.27 -4.77
N GLY A 25 -10.55 -1.08 -5.16
CA GLY A 25 -9.86 0.22 -5.16
C GLY A 25 -9.86 0.85 -6.54
N CYS A 26 -9.25 2.03 -6.65
CA CYS A 26 -9.15 2.78 -7.90
C CYS A 26 -7.77 2.54 -8.54
N PRO A 27 -7.66 2.23 -9.85
CA PRO A 27 -6.38 1.93 -10.50
C PRO A 27 -5.33 3.06 -10.40
N GLY A 28 -5.80 4.30 -10.26
CA GLY A 28 -4.95 5.49 -10.13
C GLY A 28 -4.77 5.96 -8.68
N ALA A 29 -5.29 5.25 -7.69
CA ALA A 29 -5.07 5.57 -6.29
C ALA A 29 -3.80 4.87 -5.79
N TYR A 30 -3.02 5.59 -4.98
CA TYR A 30 -1.94 4.99 -4.22
C TYR A 30 -2.45 4.47 -2.89
N ASP A 31 -2.00 3.28 -2.54
CA ASP A 31 -2.05 2.74 -1.19
C ASP A 31 -0.74 3.11 -0.50
N CYS A 32 -0.82 3.55 0.75
CA CYS A 32 0.32 3.89 1.60
C CYS A 32 0.46 2.85 2.70
N LEU A 33 1.59 2.13 2.71
CA LEU A 33 1.87 1.08 3.67
C LEU A 33 3.10 1.46 4.50
N LEU A 34 2.90 1.59 5.81
CA LEU A 34 3.96 1.83 6.78
C LEU A 34 4.26 0.53 7.52
N ASN A 35 5.49 0.03 7.41
CA ASN A 35 5.95 -1.13 8.17
C ASN A 35 6.43 -0.74 9.57
N LEU A 36 6.01 -1.48 10.58
CA LEU A 36 6.33 -1.31 12.00
C LEU A 36 6.68 -2.65 12.63
N GLY A 37 7.09 -2.61 13.91
CA GLY A 37 7.48 -3.77 14.68
C GLY A 37 8.99 -3.99 14.68
N ASN A 38 9.43 -5.23 14.83
CA ASN A 38 10.83 -5.60 15.01
C ASN A 38 11.32 -6.68 14.04
N CYS A 39 10.63 -6.83 12.90
CA CYS A 39 11.06 -7.72 11.84
C CYS A 39 12.42 -7.31 11.26
N GLN A 40 13.23 -8.31 10.87
CA GLN A 40 14.60 -8.09 10.42
C GLN A 40 14.82 -8.35 8.93
N GLU A 41 13.94 -9.10 8.27
CA GLU A 41 14.17 -9.53 6.88
C GLU A 41 12.90 -9.40 6.03
N ALA A 42 12.01 -8.47 6.38
CA ALA A 42 10.80 -8.22 5.61
C ALA A 42 11.15 -7.72 4.20
N ARG A 43 10.57 -8.39 3.20
CA ARG A 43 10.68 -8.05 1.78
C ARG A 43 9.31 -7.73 1.22
N PHE A 44 9.25 -6.69 0.42
CA PHE A 44 8.07 -6.34 -0.36
C PHE A 44 8.34 -6.67 -1.82
N ASP A 45 7.69 -7.71 -2.32
CA ASP A 45 7.90 -8.20 -3.69
C ASP A 45 6.82 -7.64 -4.61
N ILE A 46 7.23 -7.17 -5.80
CA ILE A 46 6.35 -6.62 -6.84
C ILE A 46 6.65 -7.36 -8.14
N ALA A 47 5.72 -8.22 -8.57
CA ALA A 47 5.93 -9.12 -9.69
C ALA A 47 6.09 -8.37 -11.02
N ASP A 48 5.22 -7.39 -11.28
CA ASP A 48 5.19 -6.62 -12.53
C ASP A 48 6.47 -5.82 -12.77
N CYS A 49 7.18 -5.46 -11.70
CA CYS A 49 8.45 -4.74 -11.76
C CYS A 49 9.67 -5.66 -11.69
N GLY A 50 9.49 -6.97 -11.49
CA GLY A 50 10.58 -7.90 -11.18
C GLY A 50 11.39 -7.47 -9.96
N ALA A 51 10.75 -6.77 -9.01
CA ALA A 51 11.43 -6.08 -7.92
C ALA A 51 11.15 -6.77 -6.58
N SER A 52 12.17 -6.77 -5.73
CA SER A 52 12.05 -7.15 -4.32
C SER A 52 12.73 -6.04 -3.52
N LEU A 53 11.95 -5.36 -2.68
CA LEU A 53 12.38 -4.20 -1.93
C LEU A 53 12.65 -4.58 -0.47
N SER A 54 13.69 -3.98 0.12
CA SER A 54 13.88 -4.04 1.57
C SER A 54 12.73 -3.29 2.22
N TYR A 55 12.01 -3.94 3.14
CA TYR A 55 10.82 -3.37 3.75
C TYR A 55 10.92 -3.45 5.28
N MET A 56 11.99 -2.87 5.81
CA MET A 56 12.30 -2.86 7.25
C MET A 56 11.32 -1.99 8.04
N PRO A 57 11.23 -2.15 9.37
CA PRO A 57 10.46 -1.24 10.23
C PRO A 57 10.84 0.22 9.97
N GLY A 58 9.84 1.10 9.84
CA GLY A 58 9.98 2.49 9.44
C GLY A 58 9.90 2.75 7.93
N SER A 59 9.89 1.70 7.10
CA SER A 59 9.73 1.86 5.65
C SER A 59 8.30 2.24 5.28
N VAL A 60 8.16 3.11 4.28
CA VAL A 60 6.88 3.47 3.67
C VAL A 60 6.91 3.08 2.20
N ILE A 61 5.88 2.38 1.75
CA ILE A 61 5.65 2.06 0.33
C ILE A 61 4.39 2.78 -0.13
N TYR A 62 4.51 3.48 -1.25
CA TYR A 62 3.37 3.93 -2.05
C TYR A 62 3.29 3.05 -3.30
N LEU A 63 2.16 2.40 -3.52
CA LEU A 63 1.93 1.58 -4.72
C LEU A 63 0.47 1.64 -5.15
N THR A 64 0.19 1.30 -6.40
CA THR A 64 -1.18 1.10 -6.90
C THR A 64 -1.57 -0.36 -6.69
N GLY A 65 -2.10 -0.73 -5.52
CA GLY A 65 -2.31 -2.12 -5.12
C GLY A 65 -3.30 -2.88 -6.00
N MET A 66 -4.24 -2.19 -6.65
CA MET A 66 -5.13 -2.78 -7.67
C MET A 66 -4.39 -3.15 -8.96
N VAL A 67 -3.33 -2.43 -9.30
CA VAL A 67 -2.59 -2.61 -10.56
C VAL A 67 -1.41 -3.56 -10.37
N LEU A 68 -0.64 -3.37 -9.30
CA LEU A 68 0.62 -4.09 -9.07
C LEU A 68 0.40 -5.34 -8.22
N MET A 69 0.74 -6.50 -8.77
CA MET A 69 0.72 -7.78 -8.06
C MET A 69 1.86 -7.79 -7.05
N HIS A 70 1.52 -7.87 -5.77
CA HIS A 70 2.50 -7.73 -4.69
C HIS A 70 2.34 -8.79 -3.59
N SER A 71 3.41 -9.02 -2.83
CA SER A 71 3.40 -9.95 -1.70
C SER A 71 4.41 -9.60 -0.62
N ILE A 72 4.11 -10.06 0.59
CA ILE A 72 5.00 -10.04 1.76
C ILE A 72 4.80 -11.39 2.45
N LYS A 73 5.66 -12.35 2.13
CA LYS A 73 5.47 -13.75 2.56
C LYS A 73 6.03 -14.02 3.94
N GLU A 74 7.23 -13.50 4.20
CA GLU A 74 8.01 -13.77 5.40
C GLU A 74 8.77 -12.51 5.82
N TRP A 75 9.17 -12.44 7.08
CA TRP A 75 9.88 -11.29 7.63
C TRP A 75 11.06 -11.66 8.53
N GLY A 76 11.55 -12.89 8.37
CA GLY A 76 12.73 -13.44 9.04
C GLY A 76 12.59 -13.55 10.56
N ALA A 77 13.73 -13.44 11.24
CA ALA A 77 13.79 -13.39 12.71
C ALA A 77 13.12 -12.11 13.25
N GLY A 78 12.40 -12.24 14.37
CA GLY A 78 11.56 -11.20 14.95
C GLY A 78 10.20 -11.77 15.36
N TRP A 79 9.53 -11.13 16.32
CA TRP A 79 8.25 -11.63 16.85
C TRP A 79 7.07 -10.92 16.24
N GLU A 80 7.25 -9.67 15.80
CA GLU A 80 6.14 -8.81 15.44
C GLU A 80 6.42 -7.99 14.18
N ARG A 81 5.51 -8.12 13.23
CA ARG A 81 5.34 -7.19 12.12
C ARG A 81 3.94 -6.59 12.22
N ALA A 82 3.88 -5.26 12.22
CA ALA A 82 2.63 -4.52 12.11
C ALA A 82 2.71 -3.60 10.90
N VAL A 83 1.63 -3.49 10.13
CA VAL A 83 1.53 -2.55 9.02
C VAL A 83 0.30 -1.69 9.20
N ILE A 84 0.50 -0.39 9.11
CA ILE A 84 -0.61 0.55 8.93
C ILE A 84 -0.72 0.78 7.43
N THR A 85 -1.87 0.43 6.86
CA THR A 85 -2.18 0.69 5.46
C THR A 85 -3.28 1.74 5.37
N HIS A 86 -3.10 2.66 4.43
CA HIS A 86 -4.09 3.63 4.03
C HIS A 86 -4.38 3.45 2.54
N PHE A 87 -5.65 3.34 2.19
CA PHE A 87 -6.04 3.08 0.81
C PHE A 87 -7.47 3.55 0.53
N THR A 88 -7.79 3.65 -0.76
CA THR A 88 -9.11 4.07 -1.23
C THR A 88 -9.95 2.87 -1.63
N LYS A 89 -11.26 2.92 -1.35
CA LYS A 89 -12.24 1.98 -1.94
C LYS A 89 -13.23 2.71 -2.83
N ASP A 90 -13.44 2.20 -4.04
CA ASP A 90 -14.39 2.73 -5.03
C ASP A 90 -15.80 2.77 -4.45
N ALA A 91 -16.22 1.73 -3.73
CA ALA A 91 -17.54 1.69 -3.10
C ALA A 91 -17.79 2.82 -2.10
N VAL A 92 -16.76 3.34 -1.42
CA VAL A 92 -16.88 4.49 -0.52
C VAL A 92 -17.01 5.78 -1.33
N GLN A 93 -16.20 5.92 -2.38
CA GLN A 93 -16.23 7.07 -3.26
C GLN A 93 -17.55 7.19 -4.03
N ASP A 94 -18.01 6.10 -4.62
CA ASP A 94 -19.29 6.01 -5.33
C ASP A 94 -20.46 6.37 -4.40
N ARG A 95 -20.45 5.84 -3.17
CA ARG A 95 -21.48 6.14 -2.17
C ARG A 95 -21.53 7.62 -1.80
N LEU A 96 -20.38 8.28 -1.78
CA LEU A 96 -20.27 9.70 -1.40
C LEU A 96 -20.34 10.64 -2.62
N GLY A 97 -20.37 10.11 -3.85
CA GLY A 97 -20.33 10.90 -5.08
C GLY A 97 -19.02 11.66 -5.27
N VAL A 98 -17.92 11.19 -4.65
CA VAL A 98 -16.60 11.84 -4.72
C VAL A 98 -15.76 11.09 -5.76
N PRO A 99 -15.24 11.76 -6.80
CA PRO A 99 -14.42 11.09 -7.80
C PRO A 99 -13.08 10.63 -7.21
N CYS A 100 -12.55 9.53 -7.74
CA CYS A 100 -11.20 9.10 -7.41
C CYS A 100 -10.17 10.16 -7.78
N SER A 101 -9.28 10.44 -6.83
CA SER A 101 -8.11 11.27 -7.06
C SER A 101 -7.30 10.70 -8.22
N LYS A 102 -7.09 11.51 -9.25
CA LYS A 102 -6.21 11.13 -10.35
C LYS A 102 -4.76 11.18 -9.86
N LEU A 103 -3.94 10.25 -10.35
CA LEU A 103 -2.50 10.31 -10.15
C LEU A 103 -2.00 11.70 -10.56
N PRO A 104 -1.21 12.37 -9.72
CA PRO A 104 -0.59 13.60 -10.12
C PRO A 104 0.29 13.36 -11.34
N THR A 105 0.12 14.16 -12.38
CA THR A 105 1.01 14.12 -13.54
C THR A 105 2.35 14.73 -13.16
N PHE A 106 3.43 14.33 -13.84
CA PHE A 106 4.77 14.88 -13.61
C PHE A 106 4.78 16.42 -13.61
N GLN A 107 3.94 17.04 -14.44
CA GLN A 107 3.79 18.49 -14.51
C GLN A 107 3.28 19.13 -13.22
N GLN A 108 2.48 18.42 -12.42
CA GLN A 108 1.91 18.92 -11.16
C GLN A 108 2.92 18.95 -10.01
N TYR A 109 4.08 18.29 -10.16
CA TYR A 109 5.18 18.33 -9.19
C TYR A 109 6.22 19.43 -9.48
N LEU A 110 6.11 20.10 -10.63
CA LEU A 110 7.07 21.12 -11.08
C LEU A 110 6.59 22.57 -10.87
N THR A 111 5.43 22.75 -10.22
CA THR A 111 4.80 24.06 -9.95
C THR A 111 4.77 24.38 -8.48
#